data_AF-H2Z1G3-F1
#
_entry.id   AF-H2Z1G3-F1
#
_cell.length_a   1.000
_cell.length_b   1.000
_cell.length_c   1.000
_cell.angle_alpha   90.00
_cell.angle_beta   90.00
_cell.angle_gamma   90.00
#
_symmetry.space_group_name_H-M   'P 1'
#
loop_
_entity.id
_entity.type
_entity.pdbx_description
1 polymer ?
#
loop_
_entity_poly.entity_id
_entity_poly.type
_entity_poly.pdbx_seq_one_letter_code
_entity_poly.pdbx_strand_id
1 'polypeptide(L)'
;MVGLCKLHFPLYCCQCVGGNRFVVAGGGGAAKTGVKNCMQLLEIGKTRGKYMGTTLEQLDTGLHAVMNMSVVPVATGCKCHQDISTEDKYLVALGTGNSCQIFTIKEEKRKSSGAPQSGG
;
A
#
# COMPACT_ATOMS: atom_id res chain seq x y z
N MET A 1 20.30 -0.82 13.95
CA MET A 1 19.02 -0.73 13.20
C MET A 1 19.29 -1.11 11.76
N VAL A 2 18.44 -1.93 11.13
CA VAL A 2 18.57 -2.33 9.72
C VAL A 2 17.39 -1.74 8.94
N GLY A 3 17.66 -0.96 7.91
CA GLY A 3 16.63 -0.40 7.03
C GLY A 3 16.13 -1.45 6.04
N LEU A 4 14.81 -1.55 5.88
CA LEU A 4 14.18 -2.53 4.98
C LEU A 4 13.93 -1.96 3.58
N CYS A 5 13.59 -0.67 3.50
CA CYS A 5 13.43 0.08 2.25
C CYS A 5 13.63 1.58 2.49
N LYS A 6 13.74 2.36 1.42
CA LYS A 6 13.75 3.83 1.45
C LYS A 6 12.64 4.36 0.55
N LEU A 7 11.74 5.15 1.11
CA LEU A 7 10.68 5.81 0.36
C LEU A 7 11.12 7.20 -0.08
N HIS A 8 10.49 7.71 -1.14
CA HIS A 8 10.84 8.99 -1.77
C HIS A 8 9.92 10.15 -1.35
N PHE A 9 9.21 9.99 -0.23
CA PHE A 9 8.32 10.99 0.35
C PHE A 9 8.32 10.86 1.89
N PRO A 10 8.07 11.95 2.64
CA PRO A 10 7.87 11.89 4.08
C PRO A 10 6.68 11.02 4.46
N LEU A 11 6.86 10.14 5.43
CA LEU A 11 5.81 9.26 5.94
C LEU A 11 5.07 9.89 7.11
N TYR A 12 3.75 9.80 7.08
CA TYR A 12 2.89 10.18 8.20
C TYR A 12 2.06 9.00 8.72
N CYS A 13 1.85 7.98 7.88
CA CYS A 13 1.01 6.82 8.21
C CYS A 13 1.70 5.50 7.85
N CYS A 14 1.50 4.47 8.69
CA CYS A 14 1.93 3.10 8.43
C CYS A 14 0.96 2.13 9.12
N GLN A 15 0.49 1.11 8.39
CA GLN A 15 -0.42 0.09 8.92
C GLN A 15 -0.08 -1.29 8.35
N CYS A 16 0.00 -2.31 9.21
CA CYS A 16 0.15 -3.70 8.75
C CYS A 16 -1.19 -4.22 8.23
N VAL A 17 -1.21 -4.75 7.01
CA VAL A 17 -2.43 -5.24 6.32
C VAL A 17 -2.33 -6.72 5.98
N GLY A 18 -1.68 -7.49 6.85
CA GLY A 18 -1.62 -8.96 6.77
C GLY A 18 -0.23 -9.49 6.43
N GLY A 19 0.15 -10.58 7.10
CA GLY A 19 1.42 -11.26 6.91
C GLY A 19 2.61 -10.32 7.04
N ASN A 20 3.29 -10.12 5.90
CA ASN A 20 4.47 -9.27 5.74
C ASN A 20 4.19 -7.99 4.95
N ARG A 21 2.92 -7.57 4.82
CA ARG A 21 2.51 -6.41 4.02
C ARG A 21 2.11 -5.20 4.85
N PHE A 22 2.47 -4.03 4.34
CA PHE A 22 2.27 -2.75 5.01
C PHE A 22 1.71 -1.74 4.02
N VAL A 23 0.67 -1.01 4.42
CA VAL A 23 0.27 0.21 3.73
C VAL A 23 0.97 1.37 4.41
N VAL A 24 1.58 2.23 3.61
CA VAL A 24 2.27 3.42 4.10
C VAL A 24 1.81 4.62 3.28
N ALA A 25 1.71 5.79 3.90
CA ALA A 25 1.25 6.97 3.20
C ALA A 25 1.85 8.26 3.76
N GLY A 26 1.94 9.27 2.90
CA GLY A 26 2.42 10.59 3.27
C GLY A 26 2.63 11.49 2.06
N GLY A 27 3.55 12.44 2.17
CA GLY A 27 3.84 13.36 1.09
C GLY A 27 4.55 14.66 1.46
N GLY A 28 4.93 15.42 0.44
CA GLY A 28 5.56 16.73 0.56
C GLY A 28 4.57 17.89 0.75
N GLY A 29 3.27 17.63 0.68
CA GLY A 29 2.22 18.63 0.77
C GLY A 29 2.04 19.43 -0.53
N ALA A 30 1.31 20.54 -0.44
CA ALA A 30 0.88 21.33 -1.60
C ALA A 30 1.95 22.27 -2.18
N ALA A 31 3.15 22.31 -1.57
CA ALA A 31 4.19 23.31 -1.86
C ALA A 31 4.94 23.08 -3.20
N LYS A 32 4.48 22.18 -4.08
CA LYS A 32 5.07 21.87 -5.41
C LYS A 32 6.58 21.61 -5.38
N THR A 33 7.08 20.96 -4.33
CA THR A 33 8.51 20.69 -4.12
C THR A 33 9.08 19.57 -4.99
N GLY A 34 8.27 18.97 -5.86
CA GLY A 34 8.62 17.76 -6.62
C GLY A 34 8.47 16.46 -5.82
N VAL A 35 8.14 16.53 -4.53
CA VAL A 35 7.85 15.36 -3.69
C VAL A 35 6.39 14.96 -3.86
N LYS A 36 6.14 13.71 -4.25
CA LYS A 36 4.79 13.17 -4.44
C LYS A 36 4.05 13.00 -3.12
N ASN A 37 2.73 13.14 -3.16
CA ASN A 37 1.83 12.71 -2.09
C ASN A 37 1.23 11.38 -2.51
N CYS A 38 1.50 10.30 -1.77
CA CYS A 38 1.04 8.98 -2.16
C CYS A 38 0.84 8.03 -1.00
N MET A 39 0.09 6.97 -1.32
CA MET A 39 0.00 5.74 -0.54
C MET A 39 0.75 4.64 -1.31
N GLN A 40 1.46 3.78 -0.60
CA GLN A 40 2.12 2.59 -1.16
C GLN A 40 1.75 1.34 -0.37
N LEU A 41 1.51 0.24 -1.09
CA LEU A 41 1.46 -1.10 -0.51
C LEU A 41 2.86 -1.73 -0.62
N LEU A 42 3.43 -2.11 0.50
CA LEU A 42 4.75 -2.72 0.61
C LEU A 42 4.63 -4.19 0.99
N GLU A 43 5.56 -5.01 0.53
CA GLU A 43 5.76 -6.39 1.01
C GLU A 43 7.21 -6.56 1.49
N ILE A 44 7.38 -7.13 2.68
CA ILE A 44 8.70 -7.41 3.27
C ILE A 44 9.07 -8.86 2.95
N GLY A 45 9.95 -9.04 1.96
CA GLY A 45 10.49 -10.35 1.59
C GLY A 45 11.83 -10.65 2.27
N LYS A 46 12.27 -11.90 2.20
CA LYS A 46 13.64 -12.32 2.55
C LYS A 46 14.37 -12.78 1.30
N THR A 47 15.45 -12.10 0.96
CA THR A 47 16.28 -12.41 -0.21
C THR A 47 17.73 -12.61 0.24
N ARG A 48 18.30 -13.78 -0.05
CA ARG A 48 19.69 -14.13 0.31
C ARG A 48 20.03 -13.86 1.79
N GLY A 49 19.10 -14.20 2.69
CA GLY A 49 19.28 -14.01 4.13
C GLY A 49 18.95 -12.62 4.67
N LYS A 50 18.72 -11.61 3.82
CA LYS A 50 18.39 -10.24 4.22
C LYS A 50 16.91 -9.92 4.00
N TYR A 51 16.32 -9.16 4.91
CA TYR A 51 14.95 -8.65 4.74
C TYR A 51 14.97 -7.37 3.90
N MET A 52 14.07 -7.28 2.93
CA MET A 52 13.92 -6.14 2.03
C MET A 52 12.44 -5.84 1.81
N GLY A 53 12.07 -4.56 1.85
CA GLY A 53 10.75 -4.08 1.50
C GLY A 53 10.69 -3.71 0.02
N THR A 54 9.66 -4.18 -0.67
CA THR A 54 9.37 -3.87 -2.07
C THR A 54 8.01 -3.20 -2.16
N THR A 55 7.92 -2.11 -2.93
CA THR A 55 6.63 -1.51 -3.28
C THR A 55 5.91 -2.40 -4.29
N LEU A 56 4.73 -2.91 -3.91
CA LEU A 56 3.84 -3.65 -4.80
C LEU A 56 3.00 -2.68 -5.64
N GLU A 57 2.39 -1.70 -4.99
CA GLU A 57 1.49 -0.74 -5.62
C GLU A 57 1.72 0.67 -5.07
N GLN A 58 1.37 1.66 -5.88
CA GLN A 58 1.39 3.06 -5.50
C GLN A 58 0.15 3.78 -6.03
N LEU A 59 -0.48 4.57 -5.15
CA LEU A 59 -1.59 5.45 -5.46
C LEU A 59 -1.16 6.90 -5.24
N ASP A 60 -1.29 7.74 -6.27
CA ASP A 60 -1.13 9.19 -6.14
C ASP A 60 -2.38 9.78 -5.46
N THR A 61 -2.17 10.62 -4.44
CA THR A 61 -3.25 11.24 -3.64
C THR A 61 -3.46 12.72 -3.99
N GLY A 62 -2.78 13.20 -5.03
CA GLY A 62 -2.93 14.54 -5.58
C GLY A 62 -2.18 15.60 -4.80
N LEU A 63 -2.85 16.74 -4.56
CA LEU A 63 -2.20 17.97 -4.10
C LEU A 63 -1.79 17.93 -2.61
N HIS A 64 -2.56 17.24 -1.78
CA HIS A 64 -2.37 17.26 -0.33
C HIS A 64 -1.73 15.96 0.15
N ALA A 65 -0.79 16.07 1.09
CA ALA A 65 -0.21 14.92 1.75
C ALA A 65 -1.28 14.15 2.56
N VAL A 66 -1.10 12.84 2.65
CA VAL A 66 -1.89 11.99 3.54
C VAL A 66 -1.40 12.18 4.97
N MET A 67 -2.24 12.73 5.85
CA MET A 67 -1.84 13.07 7.22
C MET A 67 -2.30 12.04 8.25
N ASN A 68 -3.31 11.23 7.94
CA ASN A 68 -3.77 10.11 8.76
C ASN A 68 -4.37 9.02 7.86
N MET A 69 -4.45 7.80 8.41
CA MET A 69 -4.97 6.64 7.70
C MET A 69 -5.68 5.69 8.67
N SER A 70 -6.77 5.09 8.22
CA SER A 70 -7.38 3.92 8.85
C SER A 70 -7.54 2.82 7.81
N VAL A 71 -7.22 1.58 8.19
CA VAL A 71 -7.39 0.42 7.33
C VAL A 71 -8.19 -0.64 8.06
N VAL A 72 -9.25 -1.12 7.43
CA VAL A 72 -10.08 -2.19 7.98
C VAL A 72 -10.20 -3.33 6.98
N PRO A 73 -10.09 -4.60 7.43
CA PRO A 73 -10.36 -5.73 6.56
C PRO A 73 -11.84 -5.73 6.18
N VAL A 74 -12.14 -6.09 4.94
CA VAL A 74 -13.51 -6.31 4.49
C VAL A 74 -13.76 -7.80 4.41
N ALA A 75 -14.81 -8.26 5.10
CA ALA A 75 -15.23 -9.64 4.99
C ALA A 75 -15.83 -9.88 3.60
N THR A 76 -15.46 -11.00 2.97
CA THR A 76 -16.09 -11.49 1.75
C THR A 76 -17.60 -11.56 1.95
N GLY A 77 -18.35 -10.78 1.16
CA GLY A 77 -19.82 -10.71 1.26
C GLY A 77 -20.37 -9.72 2.28
N CYS A 78 -19.62 -8.69 2.71
CA CYS A 78 -20.21 -7.62 3.53
C CYS A 78 -21.35 -6.93 2.77
N LYS A 79 -22.59 -7.17 3.21
CA LYS A 79 -23.79 -6.50 2.66
C LYS A 79 -23.86 -5.01 2.99
N CYS A 80 -22.94 -4.52 3.83
CA CYS A 80 -22.86 -3.14 4.28
C CYS A 80 -22.46 -2.16 3.17
N HIS A 81 -21.80 -2.65 2.10
CA HIS A 81 -21.34 -1.83 0.98
C HIS A 81 -21.56 -2.59 -0.32
N GLN A 82 -22.62 -2.24 -1.06
CA GLN A 82 -23.01 -2.93 -2.29
C GLN A 82 -21.95 -2.82 -3.40
N ASP A 83 -21.10 -1.80 -3.32
CA ASP A 83 -20.03 -1.53 -4.31
C ASP A 83 -18.71 -2.25 -3.99
N ILE A 84 -18.62 -3.00 -2.89
CA ILE A 84 -17.40 -3.74 -2.54
C ILE A 84 -17.45 -5.14 -3.17
N SER A 85 -16.47 -5.41 -4.03
CA SER A 85 -16.29 -6.69 -4.69
C SER A 85 -15.77 -7.75 -3.72
N THR A 86 -15.99 -9.02 -4.06
CA THR A 86 -15.39 -10.16 -3.34
C THR A 86 -13.86 -10.18 -3.43
N GLU A 87 -13.27 -9.42 -4.34
CA GLU A 87 -11.81 -9.28 -4.51
C GLU A 87 -11.19 -8.22 -3.59
N ASP A 88 -12.00 -7.34 -2.98
CA ASP A 88 -11.53 -6.30 -2.07
C ASP A 88 -11.24 -6.91 -0.69
N LYS A 89 -10.01 -6.74 -0.21
CA LYS A 89 -9.56 -7.24 1.10
C LYS A 89 -9.57 -6.18 2.19
N TYR A 90 -9.30 -4.93 1.83
CA TYR A 90 -9.20 -3.84 2.80
C TYR A 90 -9.91 -2.60 2.28
N LEU A 91 -10.61 -1.90 3.18
CA LEU A 91 -10.99 -0.51 2.99
C LEU A 91 -9.94 0.38 3.65
N VAL A 92 -9.54 1.42 2.94
CA VAL A 92 -8.54 2.38 3.39
C VAL A 92 -9.15 3.77 3.35
N ALA A 93 -9.23 4.44 4.50
CA ALA A 93 -9.59 5.84 4.60
C ALA A 93 -8.32 6.68 4.78
N LEU A 94 -8.12 7.68 3.93
CA LEU A 94 -6.97 8.60 3.94
C LEU A 94 -7.44 10.03 4.20
N GLY A 95 -6.91 10.67 5.24
CA GLY A 95 -7.12 12.10 5.46
C GLY A 95 -6.14 12.93 4.63
N THR A 96 -6.65 13.68 3.65
CA THR A 96 -5.87 14.56 2.77
C THR A 96 -6.43 15.97 2.78
N GLY A 97 -5.63 16.94 3.25
CA GLY A 97 -6.05 18.34 3.37
C GLY A 97 -7.30 18.49 4.25
N ASN A 98 -8.42 18.89 3.64
CA ASN A 98 -9.72 19.07 4.29
C ASN A 98 -10.73 17.95 3.94
N SER A 99 -10.26 16.82 3.39
CA SER A 99 -11.11 15.73 2.91
C SER A 99 -10.65 14.37 3.43
N CYS A 100 -11.56 13.40 3.40
CA CYS A 100 -11.27 11.99 3.57
C CYS A 100 -11.57 11.26 2.26
N GLN A 101 -10.58 10.55 1.73
CA GLN A 101 -10.72 9.73 0.52
C GLN A 101 -10.72 8.25 0.92
N ILE A 102 -11.63 7.47 0.34
CA ILE A 102 -11.80 6.05 0.65
C ILE A 102 -11.42 5.21 -0.57
N PHE A 103 -10.57 4.21 -0.36
CA PHE A 103 -10.08 3.28 -1.39
C PHE A 103 -10.28 1.84 -0.93
N THR A 104 -10.29 0.90 -1.89
CA THR A 104 -10.14 -0.53 -1.59
C THR A 104 -8.77 -1.03 -2.03
N ILE A 105 -8.24 -2.01 -1.30
CA ILE A 105 -7.07 -2.79 -1.72
C ILE A 105 -7.57 -4.18 -2.09
N LYS A 106 -7.28 -4.59 -3.33
CA LYS A 106 -7.67 -5.89 -3.87
C LYS A 106 -6.60 -6.94 -3.67
N GLU A 107 -6.99 -8.20 -3.72
CA GLU A 107 -6.05 -9.31 -3.77
C GLU A 107 -5.45 -9.45 -5.18
N GLU A 108 -4.16 -9.15 -5.34
CA GLU A 108 -3.45 -9.54 -6.55
C GLU A 108 -3.26 -11.06 -6.61
N LYS A 109 -3.72 -11.68 -7.71
CA LYS A 109 -3.37 -13.07 -8.04
C LYS A 109 -1.87 -13.13 -8.33
N ARG A 110 -1.09 -13.79 -7.47
CA ARG A 110 0.33 -14.08 -7.75
C ARG A 110 0.44 -14.78 -9.10
N LYS A 111 1.09 -14.15 -10.09
CA LYS A 111 1.62 -14.89 -11.25
C LYS A 111 2.72 -15.81 -10.71
N SER A 112 2.50 -17.12 -10.78
CA SER A 112 3.54 -18.10 -10.54
C SER A 112 4.70 -17.82 -11.49
N SER A 113 5.84 -17.38 -10.97
CA SER A 113 7.09 -17.34 -11.72
C SER A 113 7.38 -18.77 -12.17
N GLY A 114 7.22 -19.07 -13.45
CA GLY A 114 7.64 -20.34 -14.04
C GLY A 114 9.14 -20.52 -13.77
N ALA A 115 9.51 -21.66 -13.20
CA ALA A 115 10.91 -22.04 -13.09
C ALA A 115 11.52 -22.12 -14.51
N PRO A 116 12.78 -21.71 -14.71
CA PRO A 116 13.46 -21.99 -15.97
C PRO A 116 13.57 -23.50 -16.12
N GLN A 117 12.99 -24.05 -17.18
CA GLN A 117 13.24 -25.42 -17.59
C GLN A 117 14.72 -25.50 -18.00
N SER A 118 15.51 -26.24 -17.23
CA SER A 118 16.84 -26.67 -17.63
C SER A 118 16.68 -27.67 -18.78
N GLY A 119 16.91 -27.23 -20.01
CA GLY A 119 17.09 -28.11 -21.16
C GLY A 119 18.40 -28.88 -21.00
N GLY A 120 18.31 -30.21 -21.09
CA GLY A 120 19.45 -31.12 -21.20
C GLY A 120 19.98 -31.26 -22.61
#